data_AF-A0A8D2LFM0-F1
#
_entry.id   AF-A0A8D2LFM0-F1
#
_cell.length_a   1.000
_cell.length_b   1.000
_cell.length_c   1.000
_cell.angle_alpha   90.00
_cell.angle_beta   90.00
_cell.angle_gamma   90.00
#
_symmetry.space_group_name_H-M   'P 1'
#
loop_
_entity.id
_entity.type
_entity.pdbx_description
1 polymer ?
#
loop_
_entity_poly.entity_id
_entity_poly.type
_entity_poly.pdbx_seq_one_letter_code
_entity_poly.pdbx_strand_id
1 'polypeptide(L)'
;IMAYNMTYFPNIMDHYDQDMAALRMEPFLPLLNIECSPDVRTFLCKAFVPACVEPMRVIQPCRSLCERVYSDCKQLIDTFGITWPKELECNRENMSLPTSM
;
A
#
# COMPACT_ATOMS: atom_id res chain seq x y z
N ILE A 1 15.01 1.87 4.22
CA ILE A 1 15.28 2.71 3.02
C ILE A 1 14.53 2.09 1.86
N MET A 2 13.73 2.86 1.11
CA MET A 2 13.03 2.34 -0.08
C MET A 2 14.04 2.13 -1.22
N ALA A 3 13.79 1.14 -2.08
CA ALA A 3 14.68 0.79 -3.19
C ALA A 3 14.61 1.76 -4.39
N TYR A 4 13.76 2.80 -4.32
CA TYR A 4 13.51 3.77 -5.38
C TYR A 4 13.39 5.19 -4.79
N ASN A 5 13.64 6.19 -5.63
CA ASN A 5 13.58 7.62 -5.30
C ASN A 5 12.58 8.42 -6.14
N MET A 6 11.89 7.79 -7.08
CA MET A 6 10.90 8.41 -7.96
C MET A 6 9.57 7.67 -7.90
N THR A 7 8.48 8.42 -7.93
CA THR A 7 7.09 7.92 -7.94
C THR A 7 6.30 8.67 -9.01
N TYR A 8 5.15 8.12 -9.43
CA TYR A 8 4.26 8.75 -10.40
C TYR A 8 2.88 8.96 -9.78
N PHE A 9 2.18 9.99 -10.25
CA PHE A 9 0.78 10.27 -9.90
C PHE A 9 -0.07 10.35 -11.18
N PRO A 10 -1.35 9.93 -11.14
CA PRO A 10 -2.08 9.47 -9.95
C PRO A 10 -1.68 8.05 -9.49
N ASN A 11 -1.59 7.82 -8.18
CA ASN A 11 -1.27 6.48 -7.65
C ASN A 11 -2.48 5.51 -7.77
N ILE A 12 -2.35 4.26 -7.31
CA ILE A 12 -3.44 3.25 -7.40
C ILE A 12 -4.68 3.55 -6.54
N MET A 13 -4.57 4.58 -5.69
CA MET A 13 -5.60 5.07 -4.79
C MET A 13 -6.26 6.35 -5.31
N ASP A 14 -6.00 6.73 -6.57
CA ASP A 14 -6.47 7.97 -7.21
C ASP A 14 -6.09 9.25 -6.44
N HIS A 15 -4.96 9.23 -5.73
CA HIS A 15 -4.35 10.46 -5.22
C HIS A 15 -3.59 11.14 -6.36
N TYR A 16 -3.69 12.46 -6.48
CA TYR A 16 -3.11 13.22 -7.61
C TYR A 16 -1.73 13.84 -7.32
N ASP A 17 -1.35 13.89 -6.05
CA ASP A 17 -0.06 14.41 -5.59
C ASP A 17 0.36 13.75 -4.27
N GLN A 18 1.60 14.06 -3.84
CA GLN A 18 2.18 13.50 -2.63
C GLN A 18 1.48 13.99 -1.36
N ASP A 19 0.98 15.23 -1.33
CA ASP A 19 0.34 15.81 -0.16
C ASP A 19 -1.00 15.12 0.12
N MET A 20 -1.79 14.89 -0.93
CA MET A 20 -3.02 14.11 -0.88
C MET A 20 -2.74 12.66 -0.46
N ALA A 21 -1.68 12.04 -1.00
CA ALA A 21 -1.31 10.70 -0.58
C ALA A 21 -0.87 10.63 0.89
N ALA A 22 -0.10 11.60 1.37
CA ALA A 22 0.32 11.68 2.76
C ALA A 22 -0.88 11.86 3.71
N LEU A 23 -1.79 12.78 3.39
CA LEU A 23 -3.02 13.01 4.16
C LEU A 23 -3.86 11.73 4.25
N ARG A 24 -3.99 10.99 3.14
CA ARG A 24 -4.75 9.74 3.10
C ARG A 24 -4.03 8.58 3.77
N MET A 25 -2.71 8.67 3.95
CA MET A 25 -1.89 7.68 4.64
C MET A 25 -1.90 7.87 6.16
N GLU A 26 -2.18 9.08 6.64
CA GLU A 26 -2.18 9.46 8.07
C GLU A 26 -2.93 8.46 8.98
N PRO A 27 -4.14 7.97 8.62
CA PRO A 27 -4.85 6.99 9.45
C PRO A 27 -4.12 5.66 9.64
N PHE A 28 -3.18 5.32 8.77
CA PHE A 28 -2.40 4.08 8.81
C PHE A 28 -1.09 4.22 9.60
N LEU A 29 -0.73 5.42 10.06
CA LEU A 29 0.48 5.65 10.86
C LEU A 29 0.58 4.77 12.11
N PRO A 30 -0.51 4.45 12.85
CA PRO A 30 -0.43 3.51 13.97
C PRO A 30 0.11 2.14 13.56
N LEU A 31 -0.25 1.63 12.37
CA LEU A 31 0.24 0.34 11.86
C LEU A 31 1.73 0.39 11.56
N LEU A 32 2.22 1.52 11.03
CA LEU A 32 3.63 1.75 10.75
C LEU A 32 4.48 1.95 12.01
N ASN A 33 3.91 2.57 13.04
CA ASN A 33 4.63 2.86 14.29
C ASN A 33 4.71 1.65 15.21
N ILE A 34 3.67 0.81 15.22
CA ILE A 34 3.62 -0.43 16.02
C ILE A 34 4.32 -1.57 15.27
N GLU A 35 4.41 -1.48 13.94
CA GLU A 35 5.04 -2.50 13.09
C GLU A 35 4.40 -3.89 13.26
N CYS A 36 3.07 -3.94 13.17
CA CYS A 36 2.27 -5.19 13.32
C CYS A 36 2.67 -6.33 12.38
N SER A 37 3.28 -6.01 11.23
CA SER A 37 3.83 -6.98 10.29
C SER A 37 5.22 -6.52 9.85
N PRO A 38 6.18 -7.43 9.62
CA PRO A 38 7.48 -7.07 9.04
C PRO A 38 7.34 -6.38 7.67
N ASP A 39 6.22 -6.63 6.98
CA ASP A 39 5.97 -6.14 5.64
C ASP A 39 5.06 -4.90 5.58
N VAL A 40 4.55 -4.40 6.72
CA VAL A 40 3.53 -3.32 6.75
C VAL A 40 4.01 -2.05 6.04
N ARG A 41 5.28 -1.67 6.27
CA ARG A 41 5.90 -0.53 5.62
C ARG A 41 6.00 -0.73 4.11
N THR A 42 6.49 -1.89 3.69
CA THR A 42 6.64 -2.24 2.27
C THR A 42 5.30 -2.23 1.55
N PHE A 43 4.27 -2.80 2.17
CA PHE A 43 2.92 -2.83 1.62
C PHE A 43 2.33 -1.44 1.46
N LEU A 44 2.30 -0.63 2.53
CA LEU A 44 1.70 0.70 2.49
C LEU A 44 2.48 1.64 1.55
N CYS A 45 3.82 1.59 1.52
CA CYS A 45 4.59 2.40 0.57
C CYS A 45 4.30 2.01 -0.88
N LYS A 46 4.20 0.70 -1.20
CA LYS A 46 3.84 0.26 -2.55
C LYS A 46 2.44 0.70 -2.99
N ALA A 47 1.51 0.87 -2.04
CA ALA A 47 0.15 1.33 -2.34
C ALA A 47 0.08 2.87 -2.48
N PHE A 48 0.67 3.62 -1.55
CA PHE A 48 0.53 5.08 -1.49
C PHE A 48 1.54 5.83 -2.36
N VAL A 49 2.75 5.31 -2.52
CA VAL A 49 3.86 5.96 -3.24
C VAL A 49 4.57 4.97 -4.16
N PRO A 50 3.90 4.36 -5.15
CA PRO A 50 4.45 3.30 -5.97
C PRO A 50 5.72 3.75 -6.71
N ALA A 51 6.66 2.82 -6.93
CA ALA A 51 7.87 3.10 -7.70
C ALA A 51 7.52 3.54 -9.14
N CYS A 52 8.23 4.55 -9.65
CA CYS A 52 8.18 4.92 -11.06
C CYS A 52 8.96 3.87 -11.88
N VAL A 53 8.26 3.12 -12.73
CA VAL A 53 8.83 2.10 -13.61
C VAL A 53 8.51 2.46 -15.06
N GLU A 54 9.50 2.39 -15.95
CA GLU A 54 9.30 2.51 -17.40
C GLU A 54 8.88 1.16 -18.02
N PRO A 55 7.88 1.14 -18.94
CA PRO A 55 6.94 2.22 -19.27
C PRO A 55 5.99 2.48 -18.09
N MET A 56 5.47 3.71 -17.92
CA MET A 56 4.58 4.14 -16.81
C MET A 56 3.54 3.07 -16.45
N ARG A 57 3.92 2.19 -15.53
CA ARG A 57 3.13 1.05 -15.07
C ARG A 57 3.15 1.07 -13.56
N VAL A 58 1.96 1.00 -12.98
CA VAL A 58 1.82 0.96 -11.53
C VAL A 58 1.85 -0.48 -11.07
N ILE A 59 2.89 -0.84 -10.33
CA ILE A 59 3.01 -2.17 -9.75
C ILE A 59 2.21 -2.21 -8.45
N GLN A 60 1.11 -2.96 -8.44
CA GLN A 60 0.37 -3.23 -7.22
C GLN A 60 1.15 -4.18 -6.30
N PRO A 61 1.00 -4.08 -4.96
CA PRO A 61 1.53 -5.09 -4.06
C PRO A 61 0.95 -6.47 -4.41
N CYS A 62 1.70 -7.56 -4.24
CA CYS A 62 1.18 -8.90 -4.51
C CYS A 62 0.03 -9.26 -3.54
N ARG A 63 -0.93 -10.06 -4.00
CA ARG A 63 -2.05 -10.54 -3.17
C ARG A 63 -1.60 -11.19 -1.86
N SER A 64 -0.60 -12.07 -1.93
CA SER A 64 -0.08 -12.76 -0.74
C SER A 64 0.56 -11.81 0.28
N LEU A 65 1.19 -10.72 -0.19
CA LEU A 65 1.72 -9.66 0.66
C LEU A 65 0.58 -8.89 1.34
N CYS A 66 -0.49 -8.56 0.60
CA CYS A 66 -1.68 -7.94 1.16
C CYS A 66 -2.34 -8.79 2.24
N GLU A 67 -2.61 -10.06 1.94
CA GLU A 67 -3.30 -10.97 2.86
C GLU A 67 -2.51 -11.14 4.16
N ARG A 68 -1.17 -11.23 4.06
CA ARG A 68 -0.28 -11.27 5.22
C ARG A 68 -0.39 -9.99 6.06
N VAL A 69 -0.18 -8.82 5.46
CA VAL A 69 -0.21 -7.55 6.21
C VAL A 69 -1.59 -7.28 6.80
N TYR A 70 -2.65 -7.55 6.05
CA TYR A 70 -4.02 -7.40 6.55
C TYR A 70 -4.29 -8.33 7.74
N SER A 71 -3.90 -9.60 7.65
CA SER A 71 -4.06 -10.57 8.73
C SER A 71 -3.28 -10.17 9.98
N ASP A 72 -2.00 -9.83 9.83
CA ASP A 72 -1.10 -9.45 10.92
C ASP A 72 -1.57 -8.18 11.64
N CYS A 73 -2.07 -7.19 10.88
CA CYS A 73 -2.47 -5.90 11.40
C CYS A 73 -3.96 -5.80 11.78
N LYS A 74 -4.75 -6.86 11.56
CA LYS A 74 -6.22 -6.85 11.70
C LYS A 74 -6.68 -6.31 13.06
N GLN A 75 -6.07 -6.78 14.15
CA GLN A 75 -6.46 -6.33 15.50
C GLN A 75 -6.26 -4.82 15.68
N LEU A 76 -5.19 -4.24 15.13
CA LEU A 76 -4.92 -2.81 15.21
C LEU A 76 -5.86 -2.01 14.30
N ILE A 77 -6.17 -2.53 13.11
CA ILE A 77 -7.17 -1.95 12.20
C ILE A 77 -8.49 -1.77 12.95
N ASP A 78 -8.97 -2.83 13.61
CA ASP A 78 -10.20 -2.81 14.40
C ASP A 78 -10.09 -1.86 15.61
N THR A 79 -8.96 -1.91 16.34
CA THR A 79 -8.73 -1.13 17.57
C THR A 79 -8.68 0.38 17.31
N PHE A 80 -8.05 0.80 16.22
CA PHE A 80 -7.93 2.22 15.85
C PHE A 80 -9.07 2.69 14.93
N GLY A 81 -10.02 1.82 14.57
CA GLY A 81 -11.11 2.16 13.67
C GLY A 81 -10.63 2.55 12.26
N ILE A 82 -9.53 1.95 11.80
CA ILE A 82 -8.95 2.24 10.48
C ILE A 82 -9.90 1.69 9.42
N THR A 83 -10.39 2.56 8.55
CA THR A 83 -11.16 2.12 7.38
C THR A 83 -10.21 1.50 6.36
N TRP A 84 -10.44 0.24 6.01
CA TRP A 84 -9.69 -0.44 4.95
C TRP A 84 -10.37 -0.17 3.60
N PRO A 85 -9.80 0.68 2.72
CA PRO A 85 -10.44 1.09 1.48
C PRO A 85 -10.41 -0.04 0.43
N LYS A 86 -11.36 0.01 -0.51
CA LYS A 86 -11.53 -1.00 -1.58
C LYS A 86 -10.25 -1.21 -2.40
N GLU A 87 -9.42 -0.19 -2.51
CA GLU A 87 -8.17 -0.25 -3.28
C GLU A 87 -7.09 -1.08 -2.59
N LEU A 88 -7.18 -1.29 -1.27
CA LEU A 88 -6.32 -2.16 -0.47
C LEU A 88 -6.93 -3.55 -0.24
N GLU A 89 -8.13 -3.86 -0.77
CA GLU A 89 -8.71 -5.19 -0.65
C GLU A 89 -7.90 -6.23 -1.43
N CYS A 90 -7.49 -7.30 -0.75
CA CYS A 90 -6.54 -8.27 -1.31
C CYS A 90 -7.11 -9.12 -2.46
N ASN A 91 -8.43 -9.16 -2.63
CA ASN A 91 -9.10 -9.93 -3.69
C ASN A 91 -9.22 -9.16 -5.02
N ARG A 92 -8.58 -7.98 -5.13
CA ARG A 92 -8.63 -7.17 -6.35
C ARG A 92 -7.91 -7.87 -7.51
N GLU A 93 -8.53 -7.89 -8.69
CA GLU A 93 -8.06 -8.64 -9.88
C GLU A 93 -6.61 -8.31 -10.29
N ASN A 94 -6.20 -7.05 -10.14
CA ASN A 94 -4.86 -6.57 -10.51
C ASN A 94 -3.77 -6.92 -9.47
N MET A 95 -4.14 -7.45 -8.31
CA MET A 95 -3.23 -7.89 -7.24
C MET A 95 -2.76 -9.34 -7.42
N SER A 96 -3.46 -10.08 -8.29
CA SER A 96 -3.24 -11.49 -8.61
C SER A 96 -2.33 -11.73 -9.82
N LEU A 97 -2.00 -10.68 -10.58
CA LEU A 97 -1.05 -10.82 -11.69
C LEU A 97 0.36 -10.87 -11.09
N PRO A 98 1.14 -11.94 -11.31
CA PRO A 98 2.56 -11.87 -11.03
C PRO A 98 3.09 -10.70 -11.84
N THR A 99 3.84 -9.79 -11.21
CA THR A 99 4.66 -8.80 -11.92
C THR A 99 5.47 -9.56 -12.95
N SER A 100 4.98 -9.60 -14.18
CA SER A 100 5.56 -10.41 -15.24
C SER A 100 6.86 -9.71 -15.65
N MET A 101 7.96 -10.39 -15.32
CA MET A 101 9.35 -10.28 -15.79
C MET A 101 9.79 -8.94 -16.37
#